data_AF-A0A1Q9V945-F1
#
_entry.id   AF-A0A1Q9V945-F1
#
_cell.length_a   1.000
_cell.length_b   1.000
_cell.length_c   1.000
_cell.angle_alpha   90.00
_cell.angle_beta   90.00
_cell.angle_gamma   90.00
#
_symmetry.space_group_name_H-M   'P 1'
#
loop_
_entity.id
_entity.type
_entity.pdbx_description
1 polymer ?
#
loop_
_entity_poly.entity_id
_entity_poly.type
_entity_poly.pdbx_seq_one_letter_code
_entity_poly.pdbx_strand_id
1 'polypeptide(L)'
;MSVHHRKLKQIEFSIDGTQFECQVQSWNLDPGIGDGERNYAFCPDGEFIEDPEPEPTLELTFYADWRSEGISAFLWEHAGEQAEFTLDHHPDIPAEHVRWTGQVRLRPGPAGGEARETEMTEVTLEVVGVPDFERVGSGDNGDGGNGGDNGDEGTF
;
A
#
# COMPACT_ATOMS: atom_id res chain seq x y z
N MET A 1 6.72 33.83 10.84
CA MET A 1 6.85 32.36 10.81
C MET A 1 6.19 31.89 9.53
N SER A 2 6.98 31.58 8.50
CA SER A 2 6.50 30.99 7.26
C SER A 2 6.06 29.56 7.55
N VAL A 3 4.77 29.27 7.36
CA VAL A 3 4.26 27.90 7.43
C VAL A 3 4.88 27.15 6.26
N HIS A 4 5.88 26.31 6.54
CA HIS A 4 6.34 25.31 5.59
C HIS A 4 5.21 24.30 5.46
N HIS A 5 4.39 24.42 4.41
CA HIS A 5 3.50 23.35 3.99
C HIS A 5 4.37 22.19 3.50
N ARG A 6 4.82 21.34 4.43
CA ARG A 6 5.51 20.10 4.08
C ARG A 6 4.44 19.17 3.50
N LYS A 7 4.67 18.65 2.29
CA LYS A 7 3.83 17.56 1.75
C LYS A 7 3.98 16.39 2.72
N LEU A 8 2.95 16.11 3.49
CA LEU A 8 2.96 15.06 4.52
C LEU A 8 2.94 13.67 3.89
N LYS A 9 2.63 13.53 2.60
CA LYS A 9 2.56 12.25 1.90
C LYS A 9 3.43 12.35 0.64
N GLN A 10 4.43 11.50 0.55
CA GLN A 10 5.15 11.20 -0.69
C GLN A 10 4.74 9.79 -1.03
N ILE A 11 4.18 9.65 -2.22
CA ILE A 11 3.53 8.43 -2.70
C ILE A 11 4.47 7.88 -3.75
N GLU A 12 5.28 6.89 -3.41
CA GLU A 12 5.88 6.05 -4.44
C GLU A 12 4.86 4.95 -4.73
N PHE A 13 4.33 4.97 -5.94
CA PHE A 13 3.40 3.97 -6.44
C PHE A 13 3.96 3.39 -7.71
N SER A 14 4.10 2.07 -7.72
CA SER A 14 4.43 1.33 -8.93
C SER A 14 3.46 0.20 -9.15
N ILE A 15 3.20 -0.10 -10.42
CA ILE A 15 2.49 -1.29 -10.86
C ILE A 15 3.41 -2.05 -11.82
N ASP A 16 3.71 -3.31 -11.51
CA ASP A 16 4.59 -4.16 -12.34
C ASP A 16 5.94 -3.48 -12.66
N GLY A 17 6.52 -2.78 -11.67
CA GLY A 17 7.77 -2.04 -11.79
C GLY A 17 7.68 -0.69 -12.51
N THR A 18 6.52 -0.30 -13.04
CA THR A 18 6.30 1.02 -13.67
C THR A 18 5.87 2.04 -12.63
N GLN A 19 6.56 3.18 -12.54
CA GLN A 19 6.30 4.22 -11.53
C GLN A 19 5.28 5.26 -12.01
N PHE A 20 4.28 5.55 -11.18
CA PHE A 20 3.21 6.52 -11.48
C PHE A 20 3.06 7.62 -10.41
N GLU A 21 4.05 7.79 -9.54
CA GLU A 21 4.06 8.72 -8.40
C GLU A 21 3.68 10.16 -8.74
N CYS A 22 4.00 10.63 -9.95
CA CYS A 22 3.73 12.00 -10.39
C CYS A 22 2.27 12.23 -10.81
N GLN A 23 1.52 11.16 -11.08
CA GLN A 23 0.13 11.20 -11.54
C GLN A 23 -0.86 10.96 -10.40
N VAL A 24 -0.46 10.18 -9.39
CA VAL A 24 -1.30 9.83 -8.23
C VAL A 24 -1.39 11.01 -7.26
N GLN A 25 -2.62 11.40 -6.92
CA GLN A 25 -2.90 12.43 -5.91
C GLN A 25 -3.13 11.85 -4.52
N SER A 26 -3.87 10.76 -4.45
CA SER A 26 -4.20 10.07 -3.21
C SER A 26 -4.40 8.59 -3.44
N TRP A 27 -4.15 7.82 -2.38
CA TRP A 27 -4.50 6.43 -2.28
C TRP A 27 -5.10 6.14 -0.90
N ASN A 28 -5.95 5.12 -0.85
CA ASN A 28 -6.53 4.58 0.38
C ASN A 28 -6.52 3.05 0.29
N LEU A 29 -5.75 2.41 1.19
CA LEU A 29 -5.69 0.95 1.29
C LEU A 29 -6.59 0.53 2.44
N ASP A 30 -7.74 -0.05 2.11
CA ASP A 30 -8.64 -0.66 3.06
C ASP A 30 -8.25 -2.14 3.22
N PRO A 31 -7.90 -2.61 4.43
CA PRO A 31 -7.59 -4.02 4.66
C PRO A 31 -8.81 -4.94 4.55
N GLY A 32 -10.03 -4.40 4.44
CA GLY A 32 -11.26 -5.17 4.21
C GLY A 32 -11.66 -6.07 5.39
N ILE A 33 -11.18 -5.74 6.60
CA ILE A 33 -11.49 -6.52 7.81
C ILE A 33 -12.83 -6.05 8.36
N GLY A 34 -13.87 -6.86 8.12
CA GLY A 34 -15.21 -6.65 8.69
C GLY A 34 -15.38 -7.35 10.04
N ASP A 35 -16.26 -6.82 10.88
CA ASP A 35 -16.81 -7.57 12.01
C ASP A 35 -17.86 -8.56 11.46
N GLY A 36 -17.65 -9.85 11.68
CA GLY A 36 -18.52 -10.92 11.17
C GLY A 36 -20.01 -10.74 11.49
N GLU A 37 -20.88 -11.24 10.60
CA GLU A 37 -22.32 -11.19 10.84
C GLU A 37 -22.71 -12.15 11.96
N ARG A 38 -23.47 -11.63 12.94
CA ARG A 38 -23.99 -12.45 14.04
C ARG A 38 -25.23 -13.18 13.56
N ASN A 39 -25.12 -14.50 13.47
CA ASN A 39 -26.21 -15.38 13.07
C ASN A 39 -26.89 -16.02 14.28
N TYR A 40 -28.23 -16.05 14.25
CA TYR A 40 -29.04 -16.70 15.28
C TYR A 40 -29.54 -18.06 14.77
N ALA A 41 -29.20 -19.15 15.47
CA ALA A 41 -29.67 -20.49 15.15
C ALA A 41 -30.78 -20.94 16.13
N PHE A 42 -31.76 -21.70 15.62
CA PHE A 42 -32.82 -22.31 16.45
C PHE A 42 -32.35 -23.56 17.23
N CYS A 43 -31.08 -23.93 17.11
CA CYS A 43 -30.44 -24.98 17.89
C CYS A 43 -30.03 -24.45 19.29
N PRO A 44 -29.86 -25.33 20.29
CA PRO A 44 -29.64 -24.93 21.70
C PRO A 44 -28.40 -24.05 21.95
N ASP A 45 -27.49 -23.94 20.98
CA ASP A 45 -26.25 -23.16 21.09
C ASP A 45 -26.43 -21.66 20.75
N GLY A 46 -27.62 -21.24 20.29
CA GLY A 46 -28.15 -19.87 20.42
C GLY A 46 -27.55 -18.74 19.56
N GLU A 47 -26.25 -18.72 19.28
CA GLU A 47 -25.60 -17.74 18.39
C GLU A 47 -24.23 -18.23 17.88
N PHE A 48 -23.88 -17.85 16.66
CA PHE A 48 -22.52 -17.94 16.14
C PHE A 48 -22.19 -16.71 15.29
N ILE A 49 -20.90 -16.37 15.20
CA ILE A 49 -20.38 -15.27 14.37
C ILE A 49 -19.66 -15.93 13.20
N GLU A 50 -20.00 -15.56 11.98
CA GLU A 50 -19.24 -16.00 10.80
C GLU A 50 -18.06 -15.08 10.61
N ASP A 51 -16.84 -15.62 10.58
CA ASP A 51 -15.64 -14.86 10.25
C ASP A 51 -15.73 -14.43 8.78
N PRO A 52 -15.80 -13.13 8.48
CA PRO A 52 -15.87 -12.67 7.10
C PRO A 52 -14.50 -12.86 6.45
N GLU A 53 -14.49 -13.30 5.19
CA GLU A 53 -13.28 -13.31 4.41
C GLU A 53 -12.85 -11.84 4.15
N PRO A 54 -11.58 -11.48 4.39
CA PRO A 54 -11.14 -10.10 4.18
C PRO A 54 -11.16 -9.77 2.68
N GLU A 55 -11.76 -8.65 2.34
CA GLU A 55 -11.84 -8.14 0.96
C GLU A 55 -11.08 -6.80 0.84
N PRO A 56 -9.74 -6.82 0.88
CA PRO A 56 -8.96 -5.59 0.84
C PRO A 56 -9.09 -4.88 -0.51
N THR A 57 -9.13 -3.55 -0.45
CA THR A 57 -9.26 -2.71 -1.64
C THR A 57 -8.26 -1.56 -1.61
N LEU A 58 -7.80 -1.16 -2.80
CA LEU A 58 -6.93 -0.02 -3.00
C LEU A 58 -7.65 1.01 -3.87
N GLU A 59 -8.09 2.09 -3.26
CA GLU A 59 -8.66 3.24 -3.96
C GLU A 59 -7.52 4.18 -4.38
N LEU A 60 -7.53 4.61 -5.63
CA LEU A 60 -6.57 5.54 -6.21
C LEU A 60 -7.32 6.71 -6.84
N THR A 61 -6.82 7.92 -6.58
CA THR A 61 -7.22 9.13 -7.32
C THR A 61 -6.01 9.69 -8.03
N PHE A 62 -6.10 9.87 -9.35
CA PHE A 62 -4.99 10.34 -10.18
C PHE A 62 -5.48 11.28 -11.29
N TYR A 63 -4.54 12.04 -11.87
CA TYR A 63 -4.80 12.80 -13.09
C TYR A 63 -4.85 11.86 -14.28
N ALA A 64 -5.91 11.96 -15.09
CA ALA A 64 -6.01 11.11 -16.27
C ALA A 64 -4.89 11.45 -17.27
N ASP A 65 -4.04 10.47 -17.57
CA ASP A 65 -3.01 10.58 -18.60
C ASP A 65 -3.18 9.47 -19.64
N TRP A 66 -3.54 9.87 -20.84
CA TRP A 66 -3.81 9.00 -21.99
C TRP A 66 -2.58 8.82 -22.90
N ARG A 67 -1.41 9.35 -22.50
CA ARG A 67 -0.14 9.01 -23.16
C ARG A 67 0.19 7.55 -22.92
N SER A 68 1.07 6.98 -23.75
CA SER A 68 1.47 5.57 -23.68
C SER A 68 2.12 5.14 -22.36
N GLU A 69 2.62 6.09 -21.55
CA GLU A 69 3.21 5.85 -20.22
C GLU A 69 2.29 6.33 -19.09
N GLY A 70 1.06 6.73 -19.43
CA GLY A 70 0.07 7.23 -18.49
C GLY A 70 -0.63 6.09 -17.75
N ILE A 71 -0.96 6.31 -16.48
CA ILE A 71 -1.64 5.30 -15.66
C ILE A 71 -3.02 4.95 -16.24
N SER A 72 -3.72 5.91 -16.87
CA SER A 72 -5.01 5.63 -17.52
C SER A 72 -4.84 4.65 -18.67
N ALA A 73 -3.88 4.90 -19.58
CA ALA A 73 -3.60 3.99 -20.69
C ALA A 73 -3.19 2.60 -20.18
N PHE A 74 -2.30 2.54 -19.19
CA PHE A 74 -1.83 1.30 -18.59
C PHE A 74 -2.99 0.45 -18.02
N LEU A 75 -3.89 1.05 -17.23
CA LEU A 75 -5.03 0.33 -16.64
C LEU A 75 -6.01 -0.20 -17.69
N TRP A 76 -6.12 0.46 -18.84
CA TRP A 76 -6.94 0.00 -19.96
C TRP A 76 -6.27 -1.13 -20.75
N GLU A 77 -4.96 -1.05 -20.97
CA GLU A 77 -4.19 -2.06 -21.71
C GLU A 77 -4.07 -3.38 -20.93
N HIS A 78 -3.95 -3.30 -19.60
CA HIS A 78 -3.78 -4.44 -18.70
C HIS A 78 -5.06 -4.81 -17.93
N ALA A 79 -6.23 -4.47 -18.47
CA ALA A 79 -7.50 -4.66 -17.79
C ALA A 79 -7.76 -6.14 -17.43
N GLY A 80 -7.99 -6.40 -16.14
CA GLY A 80 -8.30 -7.72 -15.60
C GLY A 80 -7.09 -8.56 -15.20
N GLU A 81 -5.87 -8.12 -15.52
CA GLU A 81 -4.61 -8.74 -15.12
C GLU A 81 -4.33 -8.49 -13.62
N GLN A 82 -3.44 -9.30 -13.05
CA GLN A 82 -2.91 -9.08 -11.71
C GLN A 82 -1.54 -8.43 -11.83
N ALA A 83 -1.28 -7.43 -11.00
CA ALA A 83 0.01 -6.76 -10.98
C ALA A 83 0.44 -6.47 -9.55
N GLU A 84 1.75 -6.51 -9.32
CA GLU A 84 2.34 -6.15 -8.04
C GLU A 84 2.25 -4.65 -7.83
N PHE A 85 1.92 -4.24 -6.60
CA PHE A 85 1.97 -2.86 -6.18
C PHE A 85 2.94 -2.67 -5.02
N THR A 86 3.50 -1.46 -4.95
CA THR A 86 4.23 -0.97 -3.77
C THR A 86 3.67 0.40 -3.42
N LEU A 87 3.38 0.61 -2.15
CA LEU A 87 2.95 1.89 -1.58
C LEU A 87 3.90 2.27 -0.46
N ASP A 88 4.66 3.34 -0.66
CA ASP A 88 5.51 3.90 0.38
C ASP A 88 4.87 5.14 1.01
N HIS A 89 5.00 5.24 2.33
CA HIS A 89 4.60 6.40 3.10
C HIS A 89 5.80 6.89 3.89
N HIS A 90 6.11 8.17 3.70
CA HIS A 90 7.30 8.84 4.26
C HIS A 90 8.64 8.17 3.88
N PRO A 91 8.88 7.82 2.59
CA PRO A 91 10.15 7.19 2.18
C PRO A 91 11.39 8.01 2.56
N ASP A 92 11.26 9.34 2.55
CA ASP A 92 12.36 10.27 2.87
C ASP A 92 12.58 10.51 4.38
N ILE A 93 11.79 9.89 5.27
CA ILE A 93 11.88 10.11 6.72
C ILE A 93 12.32 8.81 7.42
N PRO A 94 13.59 8.73 7.88
CA PRO A 94 14.07 7.60 8.63
C PRO A 94 13.19 7.29 9.85
N ALA A 95 12.93 6.01 10.11
CA ALA A 95 12.07 5.48 11.18
C ALA A 95 10.56 5.80 11.07
N GLU A 96 10.13 6.63 10.11
CA GLU A 96 8.72 6.86 9.78
C GLU A 96 8.31 6.19 8.45
N HIS A 97 9.29 5.74 7.66
CA HIS A 97 9.06 5.00 6.42
C HIS A 97 8.33 3.68 6.69
N VAL A 98 7.12 3.58 6.15
CA VAL A 98 6.35 2.33 6.10
C VAL A 98 6.00 2.01 4.65
N ARG A 99 6.00 0.72 4.35
CA ARG A 99 5.76 0.16 3.03
C ARG A 99 4.63 -0.85 3.10
N TRP A 100 3.73 -0.78 2.12
CA TRP A 100 2.79 -1.85 1.81
C TRP A 100 3.11 -2.43 0.43
N THR A 101 3.08 -3.76 0.34
CA THR A 101 3.26 -4.49 -0.92
C THR A 101 2.19 -5.55 -1.08
N GLY A 102 1.83 -5.85 -2.32
CA GLY A 102 0.86 -6.90 -2.61
C GLY A 102 0.58 -6.99 -4.09
N GLN A 103 -0.50 -7.69 -4.44
CA GLN A 103 -0.99 -7.76 -5.81
C GLN A 103 -2.39 -7.15 -5.89
N VAL A 104 -2.69 -6.47 -6.98
CA VAL A 104 -4.01 -5.91 -7.28
C VAL A 104 -4.52 -6.44 -8.60
N ARG A 105 -5.83 -6.58 -8.72
CA ARG A 105 -6.49 -6.81 -10.00
C ARG A 105 -6.74 -5.48 -10.70
N LEU A 106 -6.11 -5.29 -11.84
CA LEU A 106 -6.19 -4.06 -12.61
C LEU A 106 -7.59 -3.89 -13.20
N ARG A 107 -8.17 -2.71 -12.99
CA ARG A 107 -9.44 -2.32 -13.58
C ARG A 107 -9.31 -0.92 -14.15
N PRO A 108 -9.78 -0.67 -15.39
CA PRO A 108 -9.81 0.67 -15.94
C PRO A 108 -10.81 1.54 -15.17
N GLY A 109 -10.43 2.79 -14.92
CA GLY A 109 -11.34 3.82 -14.43
C GLY A 109 -12.25 4.37 -15.54
N PRO A 110 -13.26 5.19 -15.18
CA PRO A 110 -14.08 5.89 -16.16
C PRO A 110 -13.23 6.84 -17.03
N ALA A 111 -13.65 7.05 -18.28
CA ALA A 111 -13.01 7.95 -19.23
C ALA A 111 -13.96 9.09 -19.62
N GLY A 112 -13.45 10.31 -19.67
CA GLY A 112 -14.19 11.52 -20.07
C GLY A 112 -14.43 12.50 -18.91
N GLY A 113 -14.97 13.66 -19.24
CA GLY A 113 -15.19 14.74 -18.28
C GLY A 113 -15.49 16.08 -18.96
N GLU A 114 -15.37 17.16 -18.21
CA GLU A 114 -15.56 18.51 -18.74
C GLU A 114 -14.39 18.95 -19.64
N ALA A 115 -14.68 19.48 -20.83
CA ALA A 115 -13.68 19.82 -21.85
C ALA A 115 -12.67 20.93 -21.47
N ARG A 116 -12.71 21.46 -20.24
CA ARG A 116 -11.87 22.57 -19.76
C ARG A 116 -11.39 22.38 -18.32
N GLU A 117 -11.59 21.21 -17.75
CA GLU A 117 -11.10 20.86 -16.42
C GLU A 117 -9.98 19.83 -16.54
N THR A 118 -9.10 19.79 -15.54
CA THR A 118 -8.12 18.70 -15.45
C THR A 118 -8.89 17.44 -15.12
N GLU A 119 -8.91 16.48 -16.05
CA GLU A 119 -9.56 15.20 -15.85
C GLU A 119 -8.89 14.45 -14.69
N MET A 120 -9.70 14.06 -13.71
CA MET A 120 -9.29 13.23 -12.58
C MET A 120 -10.10 11.95 -12.61
N THR A 121 -9.42 10.84 -12.35
CA THR A 121 -10.02 9.52 -12.33
C THR A 121 -9.88 8.94 -10.93
N GLU A 122 -10.96 8.36 -10.45
CA GLU A 122 -11.00 7.56 -9.23
C GLU A 122 -11.24 6.10 -9.62
N VAL A 123 -10.44 5.20 -9.08
CA VAL A 123 -10.57 3.76 -9.31
C VAL A 123 -10.39 3.01 -8.00
N THR A 124 -11.19 1.97 -7.82
CA THR A 124 -11.02 1.00 -6.74
C THR A 124 -10.48 -0.30 -7.33
N LEU A 125 -9.27 -0.66 -6.92
CA LEU A 125 -8.61 -1.90 -7.28
C LEU A 125 -8.83 -2.94 -6.19
N GLU A 126 -9.12 -4.17 -6.59
CA GLU A 126 -9.27 -5.31 -5.69
C GLU A 126 -7.87 -5.83 -5.35
N VAL A 127 -7.53 -5.91 -4.06
CA VAL A 127 -6.25 -6.46 -3.61
C VAL A 127 -6.39 -7.98 -3.53
N VAL A 128 -5.44 -8.70 -4.13
CA VAL A 128 -5.41 -10.15 -4.13
C VAL A 128 -4.72 -10.61 -2.84
N GLY A 129 -5.51 -11.21 -1.93
CA GLY A 129 -5.03 -11.63 -0.63
C GLY A 129 -4.77 -10.44 0.31
N VAL A 130 -4.02 -10.68 1.39
CA VAL A 130 -3.71 -9.64 2.38
C VAL A 130 -2.40 -8.95 1.98
N PRO A 131 -2.33 -7.61 1.92
CA PRO A 131 -1.10 -6.90 1.63
C PRO A 131 -0.10 -7.03 2.78
N ASP A 132 1.17 -7.14 2.45
CA ASP A 132 2.27 -7.13 3.42
C ASP A 132 2.53 -5.71 3.91
N PHE A 133 2.85 -5.59 5.20
CA PHE A 133 3.23 -4.33 5.85
C PHE A 133 4.64 -4.45 6.42
N GLU A 134 5.48 -3.47 6.09
CA GLU A 134 6.84 -3.36 6.61
C GLU A 134 7.12 -1.94 7.12
N ARG A 135 7.84 -1.84 8.25
CA ARG A 135 8.49 -0.59 8.67
C ARG A 135 9.93 -0.60 8.18
N VAL A 136 10.21 0.22 7.18
CA VAL A 136 11.53 0.28 6.55
C VAL A 136 12.46 1.15 7.40
N GLY A 137 13.62 0.61 7.76
CA GLY A 137 14.66 1.37 8.46
C GLY A 137 14.52 1.46 9.99
N SER A 138 13.68 0.65 10.64
CA SER A 138 13.90 0.37 12.07
C SER A 138 15.08 -0.58 12.22
N GLY A 139 16.28 -0.04 12.07
CA GLY A 139 17.49 -0.74 12.47
C GLY A 139 17.40 -1.06 13.95
N ASP A 140 16.97 -2.28 14.27
CA ASP A 140 17.42 -2.94 15.48
C ASP A 140 18.94 -3.11 15.29
N ASN A 141 19.69 -2.13 15.78
CA ASN A 141 21.11 -2.31 16.05
C ASN A 141 21.19 -3.37 17.15
N GLY A 142 21.10 -4.64 16.75
CA GLY A 142 21.61 -5.75 17.52
C GLY A 142 23.09 -5.52 17.72
N ASP A 143 23.42 -4.76 18.77
CA ASP A 143 24.72 -4.70 19.42
C ASP A 143 24.97 -6.08 20.03
N GLY A 144 25.21 -7.04 19.15
CA GLY A 144 25.69 -8.37 19.48
C GLY A 144 27.11 -8.21 19.98
N GLY A 145 27.22 -7.95 21.29
CA GLY A 145 28.47 -7.98 22.02
C GLY A 145 29.24 -9.25 21.68
N ASN A 146 30.38 -9.10 21.01
CA ASN A 146 31.37 -10.14 20.91
C ASN A 146 32.77 -9.52 20.91
N GLY A 147 33.37 -9.53 22.09
CA GLY A 147 34.75 -9.12 22.34
C GLY A 147 35.21 -9.77 23.62
N GLY A 148 35.21 -11.11 23.62
CA GLY A 148 35.61 -11.94 24.75
C GLY A 148 36.99 -11.60 25.30
N ASP A 149 37.01 -11.48 26.62
CA ASP A 149 38.01 -11.99 27.54
C ASP A 149 39.19 -12.73 26.90
N ASN A 150 40.38 -12.10 26.90
CA ASN A 150 41.64 -12.80 26.74
C ASN A 150 42.39 -12.73 28.07
N GLY A 151 42.28 -13.84 28.80
CA GLY A 151 43.07 -14.13 29.98
C GLY A 151 44.57 -14.18 29.67
N ASP A 152 45.33 -13.57 30.57
CA ASP A 152 46.44 -14.17 31.32
C ASP A 152 47.17 -15.35 30.66
N GLU A 153 48.38 -15.12 30.16
CA GLU A 153 49.49 -16.06 30.29
C GLU A 153 50.79 -15.28 30.59
N GLY A 154 51.29 -15.45 31.80
CA GLY A 154 52.55 -14.89 32.26
C GLY A 154 53.77 -15.55 31.62
N THR A 155 54.87 -14.80 31.59
CA THR A 155 56.25 -15.32 31.62
C THR A 155 57.19 -14.15 31.90
N PHE A 156 57.91 -14.20 33.02
CA PHE A 156 59.38 -14.08 33.15
C PHE A 156 59.80 -14.30 34.60
#